data_AF-A0A9E0YY85-F1
#
_entry.id   AF-A0A9E0YY85-F1
#
_cell.length_a   1.000
_cell.length_b   1.000
_cell.length_c   1.000
_cell.angle_alpha   90.00
_cell.angle_beta   90.00
_cell.angle_gamma   90.00
#
_symmetry.space_group_name_H-M   'P 1'
#
loop_
_entity.id
_entity.type
_entity.pdbx_description
1 polymer ?
#
loop_
_entity_poly.entity_id
_entity_poly.type
_entity_poly.pdbx_seq_one_letter_code
_entity_poly.pdbx_strand_id
1 'polypeptide(L)'
;MNLYLLTQDVNVGWDTYDSAIVCAESEEEAVKIHPDGTFFDSMWLATYDWVKMPSDVKCRKIGVADESVEKGVVLASFNAG
;
A
#
# COMPACT_ATOMS: atom_id res chain seq x y z
N MET A 1 15.01 1.59 -5.91
CA MET A 1 13.79 1.88 -5.11
C MET A 1 13.93 1.27 -3.72
N ASN A 2 13.05 1.63 -2.79
CA ASN A 2 13.03 1.08 -1.44
C ASN A 2 11.79 0.21 -1.24
N LEU A 3 11.87 -0.72 -0.30
CA LEU A 3 10.72 -1.50 0.16
C LEU A 3 10.11 -0.80 1.38
N TYR A 4 8.80 -0.62 1.34
CA TYR A 4 8.01 -0.01 2.40
C TYR A 4 6.93 -0.97 2.87
N LEU A 5 6.77 -1.07 4.19
CA LEU A 5 5.60 -1.68 4.81
C LEU A 5 4.55 -0.58 4.98
N LEU A 6 3.38 -0.81 4.41
CA LEU A 6 2.17 -0.03 4.59
C LEU A 6 1.22 -0.76 5.52
N THR A 7 0.72 -0.07 6.54
CA THR A 7 -0.35 -0.55 7.42
C THR A 7 -1.37 0.56 7.65
N GLN A 8 -2.53 0.19 8.19
CA GLN A 8 -3.59 1.13 8.54
C GLN A 8 -4.45 0.59 9.68
N ASP A 9 -5.22 1.46 10.32
CA ASP A 9 -6.13 1.14 11.42
C ASP A 9 -7.53 1.79 11.27
N VAL A 10 -7.88 2.24 10.07
CA VAL A 10 -9.14 2.91 9.73
C VAL A 10 -10.20 1.93 9.23
N ASN A 11 -9.82 0.96 8.40
CA ASN A 11 -10.70 0.03 7.70
C ASN A 11 -10.35 -1.43 8.06
N VAL A 12 -10.71 -1.82 9.28
CA VAL A 12 -10.29 -3.10 9.92
C VAL A 12 -11.39 -4.16 9.93
N GLY A 13 -12.32 -4.08 8.98
CA GLY A 13 -13.46 -4.98 8.87
C GLY A 13 -13.12 -6.28 8.13
N TRP A 14 -14.14 -6.79 7.44
CA TRP A 14 -14.04 -7.91 6.51
C TRP A 14 -13.91 -7.40 5.09
N ASP A 15 -13.31 -8.20 4.22
CA ASP A 15 -13.08 -7.88 2.82
C ASP A 15 -12.28 -6.57 2.66
N THR A 16 -11.32 -6.36 3.57
CA THR A 16 -10.41 -5.21 3.57
C THR A 16 -8.96 -5.67 3.58
N TYR A 17 -8.09 -4.86 3.02
CA TYR A 17 -6.65 -4.99 3.17
C TYR A 17 -6.23 -4.59 4.60
N ASP A 18 -5.26 -5.33 5.14
CA ASP A 18 -4.64 -5.06 6.43
C ASP A 18 -3.28 -4.35 6.26
N SER A 19 -2.48 -4.86 5.33
CA SER A 19 -1.11 -4.40 5.12
C SER A 19 -0.61 -4.73 3.70
N ALA A 20 0.43 -4.00 3.27
CA ALA A 20 1.11 -4.27 2.01
C ALA A 20 2.61 -3.98 2.12
N ILE A 21 3.42 -4.72 1.37
CA ILE A 21 4.79 -4.36 1.04
C ILE A 21 4.79 -3.80 -0.37
N VAL A 22 5.31 -2.59 -0.53
CA VAL A 22 5.41 -1.92 -1.83
C VAL A 22 6.85 -1.51 -2.13
N CYS A 23 7.17 -1.48 -3.42
CA CYS A 23 8.40 -0.92 -3.94
C CYS A 23 8.12 0.49 -4.47
N ALA A 24 8.80 1.50 -3.92
CA ALA A 24 8.63 2.89 -4.31
C ALA A 24 9.93 3.71 -4.17
N GLU A 25 9.97 4.89 -4.77
CA GLU A 25 11.15 5.78 -4.68
C GLU A 25 11.27 6.45 -3.30
N SER A 26 10.14 6.83 -2.72
CA SER A 26 10.06 7.53 -1.45
C SER A 26 8.84 7.09 -0.64
N GLU A 27 8.76 7.55 0.62
CA GLU A 27 7.60 7.30 1.47
C GLU A 27 6.34 7.99 0.91
N GLU A 28 6.48 9.22 0.39
CA GLU A 28 5.40 9.99 -0.21
C GLU A 28 4.79 9.29 -1.44
N GLU A 29 5.60 8.55 -2.19
CA GLU A 29 5.12 7.73 -3.30
C GLU A 29 4.56 6.39 -2.81
N ALA A 30 5.15 5.78 -1.77
CA ALA A 30 4.69 4.52 -1.20
C ALA A 30 3.25 4.63 -0.66
N VAL A 31 2.95 5.69 0.08
CA VAL A 31 1.60 5.91 0.66
C VAL A 31 0.52 6.14 -0.39
N LYS A 32 0.87 6.36 -1.66
CA LYS A 32 -0.06 6.53 -2.78
C LYS A 32 -0.37 5.21 -3.51
N ILE A 33 0.21 4.09 -3.09
CA ILE A 33 0.01 2.76 -3.68
C ILE A 33 -1.06 2.03 -2.87
N HIS A 34 -2.16 1.68 -3.52
CA HIS A 34 -3.18 0.82 -2.95
C HIS A 34 -2.71 -0.64 -2.96
N PRO A 35 -3.04 -1.46 -1.94
CA PRO A 35 -2.64 -2.87 -1.89
C PRO A 35 -3.11 -3.73 -3.08
N ASP A 36 -4.12 -3.31 -3.83
CA ASP A 36 -4.57 -3.97 -5.08
C ASP A 36 -3.71 -3.65 -6.32
N GLY A 37 -2.72 -2.76 -6.19
CA GLY A 37 -1.84 -2.31 -7.27
C GLY A 37 -2.29 -1.03 -7.97
N THR A 38 -3.44 -0.45 -7.61
CA THR A 38 -3.87 0.86 -8.10
C THR A 38 -3.18 2.01 -7.36
N PHE A 39 -3.31 3.23 -7.88
CA PHE A 39 -2.69 4.42 -7.33
C PHE A 39 -3.75 5.44 -6.91
N PHE A 40 -3.40 6.28 -5.93
CA PHE A 40 -4.29 7.26 -5.32
C PHE A 40 -5.00 8.14 -6.36
N ASP A 41 -4.21 8.70 -7.28
CA ASP A 41 -4.68 9.67 -8.27
C ASP A 41 -5.42 9.03 -9.47
N SER A 42 -5.46 7.70 -9.57
CA SER A 42 -6.05 7.00 -10.73
C SER A 42 -7.32 6.22 -10.43
N MET A 43 -7.30 5.32 -9.43
CA MET A 43 -8.41 4.38 -9.20
C MET A 43 -8.68 4.08 -7.73
N TRP A 44 -7.74 4.31 -6.82
CA TRP A 44 -7.89 3.98 -5.41
C TRP A 44 -9.15 4.62 -4.79
N LEU A 45 -9.47 5.87 -5.10
CA LEU A 45 -10.66 6.53 -4.54
C LEU A 45 -12.00 5.81 -4.82
N ALA A 46 -12.03 4.86 -5.75
CA ALA A 46 -13.20 4.03 -6.03
C ALA A 46 -13.31 2.75 -5.16
N THR A 47 -12.30 2.43 -4.36
CA THR A 47 -12.26 1.22 -3.53
C THR A 47 -12.78 1.50 -2.11
N TYR A 48 -13.27 0.44 -1.45
CA TYR A 48 -13.81 0.48 -0.08
C TYR A 48 -13.08 -0.49 0.86
N ASP A 49 -12.01 -1.11 0.38
CA ASP A 49 -11.25 -2.19 1.02
C ASP A 49 -9.93 -1.69 1.64
N TRP A 50 -9.63 -0.39 1.57
CA TRP A 50 -8.46 0.24 2.20
C TRP A 50 -8.83 1.62 2.77
N VAL A 51 -7.84 2.40 3.23
CA VAL A 51 -8.07 3.78 3.69
C VAL A 51 -8.44 4.70 2.53
N LYS A 52 -9.13 5.82 2.80
CA LYS A 52 -9.57 6.75 1.74
C LYS A 52 -8.52 7.78 1.33
N MET A 53 -7.56 8.08 2.21
CA MET A 53 -6.56 9.12 1.98
C MET A 53 -5.15 8.58 2.30
N PRO A 54 -4.11 8.93 1.53
CA PRO A 54 -2.74 8.53 1.80
C PRO A 54 -2.24 8.95 3.18
N SER A 55 -2.77 10.04 3.73
CA SER A 55 -2.46 10.52 5.09
C SER A 55 -2.83 9.53 6.20
N ASP A 56 -3.74 8.60 5.92
CA ASP A 56 -4.19 7.57 6.87
C ASP A 56 -3.34 6.29 6.77
N VAL A 57 -2.40 6.21 5.81
CA VAL A 57 -1.48 5.09 5.67
C VAL A 57 -0.26 5.32 6.57
N LYS A 58 0.03 4.32 7.42
CA LYS A 58 1.28 4.26 8.17
C LYS A 58 2.33 3.62 7.27
N CYS A 59 3.44 4.32 7.06
CA CYS A 59 4.51 3.85 6.19
C CYS A 59 5.80 3.65 6.98
N ARG A 60 6.53 2.57 6.68
CA ARG A 60 7.85 2.32 7.25
C ARG A 60 8.75 1.72 6.20
N LYS A 61 9.90 2.35 5.92
CA LYS A 61 10.95 1.75 5.09
C LYS A 61 11.49 0.49 5.79
N ILE A 62 11.46 -0.64 5.09
CA ILE A 62 11.93 -1.94 5.60
C ILE A 62 13.17 -2.46 4.86
N GLY A 63 13.54 -1.86 3.73
CA GLY A 63 14.73 -2.28 2.98
C GLY A 63 14.97 -1.48 1.71
N VAL A 64 15.98 -1.93 0.96
CA VAL A 64 16.27 -1.49 -0.40
C VAL A 64 15.89 -2.63 -1.33
N ALA A 65 15.13 -2.31 -2.39
CA ALA A 65 14.72 -3.32 -3.36
C ALA A 65 15.88 -3.65 -4.29
N ASP A 66 15.92 -4.91 -4.76
CA ASP A 66 16.79 -5.29 -5.89
C ASP A 66 16.41 -4.48 -7.15
N GLU A 67 17.38 -4.24 -8.03
CA GLU A 67 17.17 -3.46 -9.25
C GLU A 67 16.12 -4.08 -10.20
N SER A 68 15.89 -5.40 -10.11
CA SER A 68 14.88 -6.11 -10.89
C SER A 68 13.44 -5.94 -10.38
N VAL A 69 13.24 -5.37 -9.19
CA VAL A 69 11.90 -5.20 -8.61
C VAL A 69 11.29 -3.89 -9.11
N GLU A 70 10.18 -3.99 -9.84
CA GLU A 70 9.44 -2.84 -10.37
C GLU A 70 8.69 -2.06 -9.28
N LYS A 71 8.30 -0.81 -9.58
CA LYS A 71 7.46 0.01 -8.70
C LYS A 71 6.07 -0.62 -8.58
N GLY A 72 5.55 -0.73 -7.36
CA GLY A 72 4.21 -1.26 -7.11
C GLY A 72 4.14 -2.21 -5.92
N VAL A 73 3.10 -3.04 -5.89
CA VAL A 73 2.85 -4.00 -4.81
C VAL A 73 3.76 -5.22 -4.98
N VAL A 74 4.45 -5.58 -3.90
CA VAL A 74 5.27 -6.80 -3.80
C VAL A 74 4.50 -7.90 -3.09
N LEU A 75 3.77 -7.54 -2.03
CA LEU A 75 2.95 -8.45 -1.24
C LEU A 75 1.79 -7.67 -0.62
N ALA A 76 0.60 -8.25 -0.62
CA ALA A 76 -0.57 -7.68 0.04
C ALA A 76 -1.21 -8.72 0.98
N SER A 77 -1.75 -8.22 2.10
CA SER A 77 -2.50 -9.00 3.08
C SER A 77 -3.96 -8.54 3.05
N PHE A 78 -4.87 -9.46 2.73
CA PHE A 78 -6.30 -9.20 2.62
C PHE A 78 -7.08 -10.08 3.60
N ASN A 79 -7.92 -9.45 4.42
CA ASN A 79 -8.74 -10.12 5.42
C ASN A 79 -10.10 -10.54 4.82
N ALA A 80 -10.10 -11.66 4.09
CA ALA A 80 -11.34 -12.24 3.55
C ALA A 80 -12.23 -12.77 4.68
N GLY A 81 -13.51 -12.40 4.67
CA GLY A 81 -14.52 -12.79 5.66
C GLY A 81 -15.51 -13.85 5.19
#